data_AF-A0A4P7R4G2-F1
#
_entry.id   AF-A0A4P7R4G2-F1
#
_cell.length_a   1.000
_cell.length_b   1.000
_cell.length_c   1.000
_cell.angle_alpha   90.00
_cell.angle_beta   90.00
_cell.angle_gamma   90.00
#
_symmetry.space_group_name_H-M   'P 1'
#
loop_
_entity.id
_entity.type
_entity.pdbx_description
1 polymer ?
#
loop_
_entity_poly.entity_id
_entity_poly.type
_entity_poly.pdbx_seq_one_letter_code
_entity_poly.pdbx_strand_id
1 'polypeptide(L)'
;MPHSSPTLSTEPQRLDAIEQARQSVLRARSDRAPPSLAAGIERSWRRCLAMGHEPDRPVTFNAVSEGSTRRALDASRLLLQAAAPVVRTLTRAMLHTRYFAILTNADGVVIDVHGPVNRSDPPAAALARLGIDLSETAVGTTAIGTTLAEQQSVWLHRGEHFFQDNVVFSCAGAPICGPDGRCVGMLDLTGINVVEQPALKHLVTQSARSIENALTLAQPHRLLLRLNWPGRVLGDDSDGLVCLDADGYLTGMNRSATEMLSATPATMAAHADSVFAINCAELFDAANQHRGAFEVPLWSGLRLFALAQPHSSAPIGHGMPGQAVPLRDHETSIIRKAVEDAQGNVEAAARVLGISRATVYRRLQSKKPLS
;
A
#
# COMPACT_ATOMS: atom_id res chain seq x y z
N MET A 1 16.44 1.21 -37.04
CA MET A 1 16.05 0.13 -36.11
C MET A 1 14.69 0.50 -35.52
N PRO A 2 13.59 -0.14 -35.93
CA PRO A 2 12.27 0.21 -35.40
C PRO A 2 12.17 -0.27 -33.96
N HIS A 3 11.70 0.60 -33.06
CA HIS A 3 11.43 0.29 -31.67
C HIS A 3 10.31 -0.76 -31.59
N SER A 4 10.62 -1.95 -31.09
CA SER A 4 9.62 -2.98 -30.78
C SER A 4 8.83 -2.54 -29.55
N SER A 5 7.59 -2.10 -29.77
CA SER A 5 6.60 -1.96 -28.70
C SER A 5 6.38 -3.32 -28.04
N PRO A 6 6.29 -3.44 -26.70
CA PRO A 6 5.97 -4.71 -26.06
C PRO A 6 4.54 -5.09 -26.43
N THR A 7 4.38 -6.12 -27.26
CA THR A 7 3.07 -6.71 -27.55
C THR A 7 2.52 -7.29 -26.26
N LEU A 8 1.42 -6.71 -25.75
CA LEU A 8 0.61 -7.30 -24.70
C LEU A 8 0.14 -8.68 -25.21
N SER A 9 0.62 -9.76 -24.59
CA SER A 9 0.17 -11.12 -24.86
C SER A 9 -1.33 -11.23 -24.62
N THR A 10 -2.05 -11.93 -25.49
CA THR A 10 -3.49 -12.19 -25.27
C THR A 10 -3.68 -13.17 -24.11
N GLU A 11 -4.83 -13.13 -23.43
CA GLU A 11 -5.13 -14.03 -22.29
C GLU A 11 -4.89 -15.52 -22.63
N PRO A 12 -5.33 -16.06 -23.78
CA PRO A 12 -5.05 -17.46 -24.15
C PRO A 12 -3.54 -17.76 -24.25
N GLN A 13 -2.76 -16.88 -24.88
CA GLN A 13 -1.31 -17.05 -25.02
C GLN A 13 -0.61 -17.07 -23.65
N ARG A 14 -1.11 -16.26 -22.71
CA ARG A 14 -0.57 -16.23 -21.35
C ARG A 14 -0.90 -17.50 -20.59
N LEU A 15 -2.12 -18.03 -20.70
CA LEU A 15 -2.51 -19.28 -20.06
C LEU A 15 -1.69 -20.47 -20.57
N ASP A 16 -1.44 -20.54 -21.88
CA ASP A 16 -0.57 -21.56 -22.46
C ASP A 16 0.87 -21.43 -21.94
N ALA A 17 1.39 -20.21 -21.81
CA ALA A 17 2.72 -19.97 -21.26
C ALA A 17 2.83 -20.39 -19.78
N ILE A 18 1.78 -20.15 -18.98
CA ILE A 18 1.70 -20.61 -17.58
C ILE A 18 1.73 -22.14 -17.54
N GLU A 19 0.92 -22.80 -18.36
CA GLU A 19 0.85 -24.27 -18.39
C GLU A 19 2.19 -24.89 -18.82
N GLN A 20 2.86 -24.32 -19.83
CA GLN A 20 4.20 -24.73 -20.21
C GLN A 20 5.21 -24.56 -19.06
N ALA A 21 5.11 -23.46 -18.31
CA ALA A 21 5.94 -23.24 -17.12
C ALA A 21 5.67 -24.28 -16.03
N ARG A 22 4.40 -24.61 -15.77
CA ARG A 22 4.02 -25.68 -14.82
C ARG A 22 4.62 -27.02 -15.24
N GLN A 23 4.51 -27.38 -16.51
CA GLN A 23 5.08 -28.64 -17.02
C GLN A 23 6.61 -28.68 -16.87
N SER A 24 7.30 -27.59 -17.20
CA SER A 24 8.76 -27.52 -17.08
C SER A 24 9.24 -27.56 -15.62
N VAL A 25 8.68 -26.71 -14.76
CA VAL A 25 9.19 -26.51 -13.39
C VAL A 25 8.60 -27.52 -12.41
N LEU A 26 7.28 -27.74 -12.44
CA LEU A 26 6.59 -28.56 -11.44
C LEU A 26 6.65 -30.06 -11.77
N ARG A 27 6.50 -30.41 -13.06
CA ARG A 27 6.49 -31.83 -13.50
C ARG A 27 7.88 -32.32 -13.88
N ALA A 28 8.53 -31.65 -14.83
CA ALA A 28 9.85 -32.05 -15.32
C ALA A 28 11.01 -31.66 -14.39
N ARG A 29 10.74 -30.86 -13.35
CA ARG A 29 11.73 -30.38 -12.36
C ARG A 29 12.96 -29.73 -13.02
N SER A 30 12.73 -28.99 -14.12
CA SER A 30 13.77 -28.28 -14.84
C SER A 30 14.37 -27.15 -13.99
N ASP A 31 15.71 -27.00 -14.05
CA ASP A 31 16.43 -25.88 -13.42
C ASP A 31 16.19 -24.54 -14.12
N ARG A 32 15.69 -24.55 -15.36
CA ARG A 32 15.30 -23.33 -16.10
C ARG A 32 13.79 -23.24 -16.22
N ALA A 33 13.21 -22.22 -15.58
CA ALA A 33 11.86 -21.80 -15.89
C ALA A 33 11.80 -21.00 -17.20
N PRO A 34 10.64 -20.99 -17.88
CA PRO A 34 10.42 -20.11 -19.02
C PRO A 34 10.52 -18.64 -18.60
N PRO A 35 11.06 -17.76 -19.46
CA PRO A 35 11.20 -16.33 -19.16
C PRO A 35 9.88 -15.58 -18.98
N SER A 36 8.75 -16.20 -19.33
CA SER A 36 7.39 -15.66 -19.16
C SER A 36 6.88 -15.70 -17.72
N LEU A 37 7.49 -16.51 -16.83
CA LEU A 37 7.07 -16.63 -15.44
C LEU A 37 7.77 -15.59 -14.57
N ALA A 38 7.03 -14.90 -13.70
CA ALA A 38 7.64 -13.97 -12.76
C ALA A 38 8.60 -14.71 -11.81
N ALA A 39 9.82 -14.19 -11.64
CA ALA A 39 10.87 -14.86 -10.86
C ALA A 39 10.46 -15.16 -9.40
N GLY A 40 9.62 -14.32 -8.78
CA GLY A 40 9.07 -14.58 -7.44
C GLY A 40 8.14 -15.79 -7.38
N ILE A 41 7.34 -16.01 -8.43
CA ILE A 41 6.46 -17.18 -8.54
C ILE A 41 7.28 -18.45 -8.74
N GLU A 42 8.31 -18.39 -9.60
CA GLU A 42 9.23 -19.52 -9.79
C GLU A 42 9.91 -19.92 -8.47
N ARG A 43 10.45 -18.94 -7.72
CA ARG A 43 11.08 -19.21 -6.42
C ARG A 43 10.09 -19.84 -5.44
N SER A 44 8.85 -19.33 -5.40
CA SER A 44 7.78 -19.90 -4.58
C SER A 44 7.44 -21.35 -4.97
N TRP A 45 7.32 -21.64 -6.27
CA TRP A 45 7.11 -23.01 -6.77
C TRP A 45 8.23 -23.95 -6.33
N ARG A 46 9.50 -23.52 -6.46
CA ARG A 46 10.65 -24.31 -6.03
C ARG A 46 10.66 -24.54 -4.52
N ARG A 47 10.29 -23.54 -3.70
CA ARG A 47 10.12 -23.72 -2.25
C ARG A 47 9.02 -24.74 -1.94
N CYS A 48 7.89 -24.70 -2.64
CA CYS A 48 6.80 -25.67 -2.48
C CYS A 48 7.25 -27.10 -2.80
N LEU A 49 7.98 -27.31 -3.91
CA LEU A 49 8.58 -28.60 -4.25
C LEU A 49 9.58 -29.06 -3.19
N ALA A 50 10.41 -28.17 -2.66
CA ALA A 50 11.37 -28.47 -1.60
C ALA A 50 10.70 -28.85 -0.27
N MET A 51 9.50 -28.32 0.00
CA MET A 51 8.65 -28.72 1.13
C MET A 51 7.93 -30.07 0.91
N GLY A 52 8.08 -30.69 -0.25
CA GLY A 52 7.43 -31.96 -0.58
C GLY A 52 5.97 -31.83 -1.03
N HIS A 53 5.53 -30.63 -1.41
CA HIS A 53 4.20 -30.45 -1.97
C HIS A 53 4.13 -30.98 -3.41
N GLU A 54 3.00 -31.59 -3.74
CA GLU A 54 2.68 -32.06 -5.09
C GLU A 54 1.50 -31.25 -5.66
N PRO A 55 1.60 -30.70 -6.89
CA PRO A 55 0.57 -29.81 -7.45
C PRO A 55 -0.82 -30.44 -7.55
N ASP A 56 -0.89 -31.75 -7.77
CA ASP A 56 -2.14 -32.49 -7.95
C ASP A 56 -2.75 -32.98 -6.62
N ARG A 57 -2.08 -32.73 -5.48
CA ARG A 57 -2.61 -33.05 -4.17
C ARG A 57 -3.73 -32.05 -3.81
N PRO A 58 -4.87 -32.52 -3.28
CA PRO A 58 -5.92 -31.63 -2.82
C PRO A 58 -5.42 -30.68 -1.73
N VAL A 59 -5.71 -29.39 -1.87
CA VAL A 59 -5.38 -28.38 -0.87
C VAL A 59 -6.51 -28.28 0.14
N THR A 60 -6.17 -28.15 1.42
CA THR A 60 -7.16 -27.93 2.49
C THR A 60 -6.87 -26.62 3.19
N PHE A 61 -7.87 -25.74 3.24
CA PHE A 61 -7.79 -24.46 3.92
C PHE A 61 -8.12 -24.65 5.41
N ASN A 62 -7.09 -24.99 6.18
CA ASN A 62 -7.24 -25.30 7.59
C ASN A 62 -7.38 -24.02 8.42
N ALA A 63 -8.31 -24.04 9.37
CA ALA A 63 -8.36 -23.02 10.41
C ALA A 63 -7.31 -23.34 11.48
N VAL A 64 -6.59 -22.30 11.94
CA VAL A 64 -5.83 -22.40 13.18
C VAL A 64 -6.77 -22.58 14.37
N SER A 65 -6.25 -23.01 15.52
CA SER A 65 -7.04 -23.12 16.74
C SER A 65 -7.69 -21.78 17.11
N GLU A 66 -8.87 -21.80 17.75
CA GLU A 66 -9.55 -20.58 18.20
C GLU A 66 -8.66 -19.69 19.07
N GLY A 67 -7.83 -20.30 19.92
CA GLY A 67 -6.85 -19.58 20.74
C GLY A 67 -5.79 -18.88 19.89
N SER A 68 -5.31 -19.53 18.81
CA SER A 68 -4.39 -18.91 17.85
C SER A 68 -5.08 -17.79 17.06
N THR A 69 -6.34 -17.96 16.65
CA THR A 69 -7.11 -16.91 15.96
C THR A 69 -7.26 -15.68 16.84
N ARG A 70 -7.65 -15.85 18.12
CA ARG A 70 -7.77 -14.73 19.06
C ARG A 70 -6.44 -14.02 19.26
N ARG A 71 -5.34 -14.76 19.45
CA ARG A 71 -4.00 -14.17 19.56
C ARG A 71 -3.59 -13.39 18.31
N ALA A 72 -3.88 -13.92 17.12
CA ALA A 72 -3.59 -13.22 15.86
C ALA A 72 -4.39 -11.91 15.76
N LEU A 73 -5.69 -11.94 16.08
CA LEU A 73 -6.54 -10.74 16.08
C LEU A 73 -6.07 -9.69 17.11
N ASP A 74 -5.73 -10.13 18.32
CA ASP A 74 -5.25 -9.24 19.38
C ASP A 74 -3.90 -8.60 19.01
N ALA A 75 -2.97 -9.39 18.47
CA ALA A 75 -1.66 -8.90 18.00
C ALA A 75 -1.80 -7.96 16.79
N SER A 76 -2.79 -8.17 15.94
CA SER A 76 -3.04 -7.36 14.73
C SER A 76 -4.02 -6.20 14.96
N ARG A 77 -4.33 -5.83 16.21
CA ARG A 77 -5.33 -4.80 16.52
C ARG A 77 -5.06 -3.45 15.86
N LEU A 78 -3.81 -2.98 15.89
CA LEU A 78 -3.40 -1.72 15.25
C LEU A 78 -3.53 -1.79 13.73
N LEU A 79 -3.15 -2.93 13.14
CA LEU A 79 -3.30 -3.19 11.71
C LEU A 79 -4.78 -3.16 11.29
N LEU A 80 -5.66 -3.84 12.04
CA LEU A 80 -7.10 -3.84 11.77
C LEU A 80 -7.69 -2.43 11.85
N GLN A 81 -7.31 -1.64 12.85
CA GLN A 81 -7.76 -0.26 13.01
C GLN A 81 -7.32 0.63 11.85
N ALA A 82 -6.05 0.53 11.44
CA ALA A 82 -5.50 1.27 10.30
C ALA A 82 -6.12 0.83 8.96
N ALA A 83 -6.38 -0.46 8.79
CA ALA A 83 -6.91 -1.04 7.55
C ALA A 83 -8.39 -0.75 7.32
N ALA A 84 -9.21 -0.72 8.38
CA ALA A 84 -10.67 -0.60 8.28
C ALA A 84 -11.19 0.51 7.33
N PRO A 85 -10.72 1.78 7.38
CA PRO A 85 -11.20 2.82 6.46
C PRO A 85 -10.75 2.59 5.01
N VAL A 86 -9.54 2.08 4.80
CA VAL A 86 -8.97 1.81 3.48
C VAL A 86 -9.70 0.66 2.81
N VAL A 87 -9.84 -0.47 3.51
CA VAL A 87 -10.51 -1.67 3.00
C VAL A 87 -11.98 -1.40 2.70
N ARG A 88 -12.66 -0.58 3.51
CA ARG A 88 -14.04 -0.15 3.24
C ARG A 88 -14.14 0.67 1.94
N THR A 89 -13.19 1.55 1.68
CA THR A 89 -13.14 2.36 0.46
C THR A 89 -12.84 1.49 -0.76
N LEU A 90 -11.84 0.61 -0.63
CA LEU A 90 -11.45 -0.36 -1.64
C LEU A 90 -12.61 -1.27 -2.04
N THR A 91 -13.30 -1.82 -1.05
CA THR A 91 -14.48 -2.68 -1.25
C THR A 91 -15.58 -1.94 -2.02
N ARG A 92 -15.82 -0.65 -1.71
CA ARG A 92 -16.81 0.18 -2.43
C ARG A 92 -16.42 0.38 -3.90
N ALA A 93 -15.14 0.65 -4.17
CA ALA A 93 -14.63 0.77 -5.53
C ALA A 93 -14.75 -0.53 -6.34
N MET A 94 -14.80 -1.67 -5.63
CA MET A 94 -14.82 -3.02 -6.20
C MET A 94 -16.19 -3.70 -6.17
N LEU A 95 -17.29 -3.02 -5.78
CA LEU A 95 -18.60 -3.65 -5.58
C LEU A 95 -19.14 -4.43 -6.78
N HIS A 96 -18.84 -3.98 -8.00
CA HIS A 96 -19.26 -4.65 -9.24
C HIS A 96 -18.18 -5.55 -9.84
N THR A 97 -17.09 -5.75 -9.11
CA THR A 97 -16.05 -6.72 -9.44
C THR A 97 -16.36 -8.02 -8.72
N ARG A 98 -15.97 -9.16 -9.30
CA ARG A 98 -16.07 -10.47 -8.64
C ARG A 98 -14.89 -10.73 -7.68
N TYR A 99 -14.37 -9.66 -7.07
CA TYR A 99 -13.23 -9.70 -6.16
C TYR A 99 -13.65 -9.29 -4.75
N PHE A 100 -12.96 -9.85 -3.76
CA PHE A 100 -13.10 -9.50 -2.36
C PHE A 100 -11.71 -9.33 -1.73
N ALA A 101 -11.65 -8.60 -0.63
CA ALA A 101 -10.42 -8.31 0.09
C ALA A 101 -10.22 -9.29 1.25
N ILE A 102 -9.00 -9.79 1.40
CA ILE A 102 -8.54 -10.56 2.56
C ILE A 102 -7.37 -9.80 3.19
N LEU A 103 -7.40 -9.64 4.51
CA LEU A 103 -6.27 -9.13 5.27
C LEU A 103 -5.70 -10.28 6.11
N THR A 104 -4.39 -10.47 6.05
CA THR A 104 -3.69 -11.45 6.90
C THR A 104 -2.69 -10.76 7.82
N ASN A 105 -2.36 -11.42 8.94
CA ASN A 105 -1.17 -11.07 9.70
C ASN A 105 0.11 -11.50 8.95
N ALA A 106 1.28 -11.22 9.53
CA ALA A 106 2.59 -11.53 8.94
C ALA A 106 2.84 -13.03 8.74
N ASP A 107 2.13 -13.90 9.46
CA ASP A 107 2.23 -15.37 9.35
C ASP A 107 1.30 -15.95 8.26
N GLY A 108 0.48 -15.12 7.61
CA GLY A 108 -0.49 -15.57 6.61
C GLY A 108 -1.83 -16.03 7.19
N VAL A 109 -2.10 -15.77 8.47
CA VAL A 109 -3.40 -16.07 9.10
C VAL A 109 -4.40 -14.96 8.78
N VAL A 110 -5.59 -15.33 8.28
CA VAL A 110 -6.66 -14.39 7.95
C VAL A 110 -7.18 -13.70 9.21
N ILE A 111 -7.10 -12.37 9.24
CA ILE A 111 -7.56 -11.52 10.34
C ILE A 111 -8.75 -10.62 9.95
N ASP A 112 -9.01 -10.45 8.65
CA ASP A 112 -10.18 -9.73 8.17
C ASP A 112 -10.60 -10.16 6.77
N VAL A 113 -11.89 -10.05 6.45
CA VAL A 113 -12.44 -10.35 5.12
C VAL A 113 -13.53 -9.36 4.78
N HIS A 114 -13.41 -8.70 3.63
CA HIS A 114 -14.32 -7.63 3.21
C HIS A 114 -14.72 -7.75 1.74
N GLY A 115 -15.99 -7.44 1.45
CA GLY A 115 -16.54 -7.42 0.09
C GLY A 115 -17.62 -8.45 -0.16
N PRO A 116 -18.15 -8.50 -1.39
CA PRO A 116 -19.25 -9.37 -1.77
C PRO A 116 -18.76 -10.83 -1.92
N VAL A 117 -18.44 -11.46 -0.80
CA VAL A 117 -18.09 -12.89 -0.77
C VAL A 117 -19.36 -13.70 -0.96
N ASN A 118 -19.46 -14.40 -2.10
CA ASN A 118 -20.52 -15.37 -2.27
C ASN A 118 -20.22 -16.63 -1.45
N ARG A 119 -20.73 -16.70 -0.21
CA ARG A 119 -20.49 -17.84 0.68
C ARG A 119 -21.14 -19.15 0.23
N SER A 120 -22.02 -19.13 -0.79
CA SER A 120 -22.51 -20.37 -1.41
C SER A 120 -21.51 -20.95 -2.41
N ASP A 121 -20.49 -20.18 -2.82
CA ASP A 121 -19.41 -20.64 -3.69
C ASP A 121 -18.34 -21.34 -2.84
N PRO A 122 -18.12 -22.67 -2.99
CA PRO A 122 -17.23 -23.43 -2.12
C PRO A 122 -15.79 -22.88 -2.00
N PRO A 123 -15.12 -22.46 -3.09
CA PRO A 123 -13.79 -21.86 -3.02
C PRO A 123 -13.77 -20.54 -2.23
N ALA A 124 -14.83 -19.72 -2.36
CA ALA A 124 -14.95 -18.48 -1.59
C ALA A 124 -15.14 -18.79 -0.09
N ALA A 125 -16.02 -19.74 0.24
CA ALA A 125 -16.33 -20.13 1.61
C ALA A 125 -15.12 -20.73 2.35
N ALA A 126 -14.20 -21.38 1.62
CA ALA A 126 -13.00 -21.98 2.18
C ALA A 126 -11.97 -20.94 2.65
N LEU A 127 -11.82 -19.84 1.91
CA LEU A 127 -10.84 -18.77 2.19
C LEU A 127 -11.40 -17.65 3.08
N ALA A 128 -12.68 -17.30 2.90
CA ALA A 128 -13.28 -16.08 3.45
C ALA A 128 -13.72 -16.23 4.92
N ARG A 129 -12.82 -16.72 5.78
CA ARG A 129 -13.07 -16.96 7.20
C ARG A 129 -11.87 -16.50 8.03
N LEU A 130 -12.15 -15.95 9.20
CA LEU A 130 -11.12 -15.59 10.17
C LEU A 130 -10.38 -16.84 10.66
N GLY A 131 -9.07 -16.72 10.83
CA GLY A 131 -8.22 -17.78 11.36
C GLY A 131 -7.83 -18.85 10.34
N ILE A 132 -8.15 -18.71 9.06
CA ILE A 132 -7.62 -19.62 8.03
C ILE A 132 -6.12 -19.36 7.87
N ASP A 133 -5.32 -20.43 7.87
CA ASP A 133 -3.89 -20.38 7.56
C ASP A 133 -3.70 -20.42 6.04
N LEU A 134 -3.25 -19.30 5.48
CA LEU A 134 -2.95 -19.12 4.07
C LEU A 134 -1.44 -18.92 3.82
N SER A 135 -0.61 -19.39 4.77
CA SER A 135 0.84 -19.41 4.61
C SER A 135 1.27 -20.27 3.42
N GLU A 136 2.44 -19.95 2.84
CA GLU A 136 3.00 -20.72 1.72
C GLU A 136 3.22 -22.20 2.10
N THR A 137 3.53 -22.48 3.36
CA THR A 137 3.65 -23.86 3.87
C THR A 137 2.31 -24.59 3.86
N ALA A 138 1.20 -23.92 4.17
CA ALA A 138 -0.12 -24.53 4.24
C ALA A 138 -0.79 -24.69 2.86
N VAL A 139 -0.73 -23.67 2.01
CA VAL A 139 -1.52 -23.59 0.75
C VAL A 139 -0.66 -23.41 -0.50
N GLY A 140 0.66 -23.56 -0.38
CA GLY A 140 1.60 -23.44 -1.47
C GLY A 140 1.66 -22.02 -2.04
N THR A 141 2.11 -21.90 -3.29
CA THR A 141 2.18 -20.62 -3.98
C THR A 141 0.80 -20.03 -4.18
N THR A 142 0.55 -18.94 -3.45
CA THR A 142 -0.60 -18.04 -3.57
C THR A 142 -0.10 -16.61 -3.54
N ALA A 143 -0.96 -15.63 -3.86
CA ALA A 143 -0.57 -14.23 -3.72
C ALA A 143 -0.18 -13.89 -2.26
N ILE A 144 -0.86 -14.47 -1.28
CA ILE A 144 -0.59 -14.29 0.15
C ILE A 144 0.81 -14.80 0.51
N GLY A 145 1.06 -16.09 0.27
CA GLY A 145 2.35 -16.71 0.59
C GLY A 145 3.52 -16.07 -0.15
N THR A 146 3.35 -15.80 -1.46
CA THR A 146 4.40 -15.18 -2.28
C THR A 146 4.69 -13.75 -1.83
N THR A 147 3.67 -12.96 -1.50
CA THR A 147 3.85 -11.59 -1.00
C THR A 147 4.63 -11.56 0.30
N LEU A 148 4.27 -12.43 1.25
CA LEU A 148 4.92 -12.49 2.57
C LEU A 148 6.37 -13.00 2.45
N ALA A 149 6.62 -13.97 1.57
CA ALA A 149 7.97 -14.50 1.37
C ALA A 149 8.89 -13.52 0.61
N GLU A 150 8.38 -12.86 -0.43
CA GLU A 150 9.17 -11.99 -1.29
C GLU A 150 9.20 -10.53 -0.80
N GLN A 151 8.33 -10.15 0.15
CA GLN A 151 8.16 -8.77 0.62
C GLN A 151 7.92 -7.78 -0.52
N GLN A 152 7.18 -8.22 -1.54
CA GLN A 152 6.87 -7.47 -2.75
C GLN A 152 5.43 -7.71 -3.17
N SER A 153 4.81 -6.72 -3.81
CA SER A 153 3.48 -6.90 -4.38
C SER A 153 3.52 -7.85 -5.57
N VAL A 154 2.49 -8.69 -5.70
CA VAL A 154 2.40 -9.73 -6.74
C VAL A 154 1.02 -9.75 -7.40
N TRP A 155 0.98 -10.33 -8.59
CA TRP A 155 -0.24 -10.72 -9.30
C TRP A 155 -0.07 -12.20 -9.67
N LEU A 156 -1.04 -13.03 -9.32
CA LEU A 156 -1.10 -14.43 -9.70
C LEU A 156 -2.41 -14.69 -10.42
N HIS A 157 -2.33 -15.36 -11.56
CA HIS A 157 -3.47 -15.74 -12.39
C HIS A 157 -3.50 -17.25 -12.59
N ARG A 158 -4.59 -17.88 -12.16
CA ARG A 158 -4.91 -19.30 -12.40
C ARG A 158 -3.75 -20.24 -12.07
N GLY A 159 -3.18 -20.91 -13.08
CA GLY A 159 -2.11 -21.90 -12.96
C GLY A 159 -0.80 -21.37 -12.38
N GLU A 160 -0.68 -20.08 -12.12
CA GLU A 160 0.41 -19.52 -11.30
C GLU A 160 0.32 -19.93 -9.83
N HIS A 161 -0.87 -20.28 -9.35
CA HIS A 161 -1.03 -20.93 -8.05
C HIS A 161 -0.45 -22.35 -8.10
N PHE A 162 0.18 -22.79 -7.01
CA PHE A 162 0.87 -24.08 -6.99
C PHE A 162 -0.11 -25.25 -7.20
N PHE A 163 -1.08 -25.38 -6.29
CA PHE A 163 -2.07 -26.46 -6.30
C PHE A 163 -3.08 -26.31 -7.43
N GLN A 164 -3.46 -27.44 -8.03
CA GLN A 164 -4.42 -27.49 -9.12
C GLN A 164 -5.83 -27.04 -8.68
N ASP A 165 -6.20 -27.25 -7.42
CA ASP A 165 -7.47 -26.76 -6.85
C ASP A 165 -7.55 -25.22 -6.84
N ASN A 166 -6.40 -24.53 -6.85
CA ASN A 166 -6.32 -23.08 -6.76
C ASN A 166 -6.36 -22.38 -8.13
N VAL A 167 -6.45 -23.11 -9.25
CA VAL A 167 -6.45 -22.52 -10.60
C VAL A 167 -7.69 -21.66 -10.89
N VAL A 168 -8.73 -21.77 -10.05
CA VAL A 168 -9.93 -20.93 -10.12
C VAL A 168 -9.66 -19.49 -9.65
N PHE A 169 -8.57 -19.26 -8.91
CA PHE A 169 -8.28 -17.97 -8.30
C PHE A 169 -7.44 -17.07 -9.20
N SER A 170 -7.66 -15.77 -9.06
CA SER A 170 -6.75 -14.71 -9.51
C SER A 170 -6.61 -13.69 -8.39
N CYS A 171 -5.39 -13.42 -7.97
CA CYS A 171 -5.13 -12.70 -6.74
C CYS A 171 -4.07 -11.61 -6.94
N ALA A 172 -4.31 -10.46 -6.30
CA ALA A 172 -3.35 -9.37 -6.21
C ALA A 172 -3.00 -9.15 -4.75
N GLY A 173 -1.73 -9.33 -4.38
CA GLY A 173 -1.25 -9.16 -3.01
C GLY A 173 -0.28 -7.99 -2.87
N ALA A 174 -0.33 -7.31 -1.73
CA ALA A 174 0.68 -6.32 -1.32
C ALA A 174 1.03 -6.43 0.18
N PRO A 175 2.32 -6.39 0.54
CA PRO A 175 2.73 -6.48 1.93
C PRO A 175 2.49 -5.14 2.63
N ILE A 176 2.22 -5.19 3.93
CA ILE A 176 2.01 -4.03 4.80
C ILE A 176 3.15 -3.99 5.81
N CYS A 177 3.98 -2.96 5.73
CA CYS A 177 5.02 -2.68 6.72
C CYS A 177 4.48 -1.84 7.87
N GLY A 178 4.84 -2.22 9.09
CA GLY A 178 4.68 -1.40 10.27
C GLY A 178 5.66 -0.22 10.29
N PRO A 179 5.47 0.70 11.24
CA PRO A 179 6.31 1.89 11.37
C PRO A 179 7.76 1.59 11.79
N ASP A 180 8.04 0.36 12.24
CA ASP A 180 9.39 -0.12 12.55
C ASP A 180 10.09 -0.76 11.33
N GLY A 181 9.46 -0.70 10.15
CA GLY A 181 9.95 -1.30 8.90
C GLY A 181 9.68 -2.80 8.76
N ARG A 182 9.12 -3.47 9.77
CA ARG A 182 8.81 -4.91 9.70
C ARG A 182 7.50 -5.15 8.98
N CYS A 183 7.38 -6.28 8.28
CA CYS A 183 6.11 -6.71 7.71
C CYS A 183 5.15 -7.12 8.84
N VAL A 184 4.00 -6.45 8.95
CA VAL A 184 2.98 -6.74 9.98
C VAL A 184 1.81 -7.54 9.44
N GLY A 185 1.70 -7.66 8.12
CA GLY A 185 0.65 -8.38 7.43
C GLY A 185 0.66 -8.10 5.94
N MET A 186 -0.39 -8.52 5.25
CA MET A 186 -0.58 -8.22 3.84
C MET A 186 -2.06 -8.08 3.49
N LEU A 187 -2.33 -7.31 2.43
CA LEU A 187 -3.65 -7.17 1.83
C LEU A 187 -3.69 -7.95 0.52
N ASP A 188 -4.74 -8.73 0.33
CA ASP A 188 -4.99 -9.49 -0.88
C ASP A 188 -6.36 -9.14 -1.48
N LEU A 189 -6.42 -9.10 -2.80
CA LEU A 189 -7.66 -9.02 -3.58
C LEU A 189 -7.83 -10.33 -4.35
N THR A 190 -8.72 -11.20 -3.86
CA THR A 190 -9.02 -12.51 -4.46
C THR A 190 -10.25 -12.43 -5.35
N GLY A 191 -10.13 -12.94 -6.58
CA GLY A 191 -11.25 -13.16 -7.49
C GLY A 191 -11.36 -14.63 -7.91
N ILE A 192 -12.58 -15.08 -8.19
CA ILE A 192 -12.89 -16.48 -8.53
C ILE A 192 -13.47 -16.56 -9.94
N ASN A 193 -12.87 -17.39 -10.80
CA ASN A 193 -13.27 -17.59 -12.20
C ASN A 193 -13.42 -16.26 -12.96
N VAL A 194 -12.50 -15.33 -12.67
CA VAL A 194 -12.46 -13.97 -13.20
C VAL A 194 -11.55 -13.86 -14.42
N VAL A 195 -11.81 -12.84 -15.24
CA VAL A 195 -10.88 -12.42 -16.29
C VAL A 195 -9.65 -11.79 -15.64
N GLU A 196 -8.52 -11.90 -16.33
CA GLU A 196 -7.26 -11.34 -15.85
C GLU A 196 -7.37 -9.80 -15.67
N GLN A 197 -6.95 -9.29 -14.51
CA GLN A 197 -6.93 -7.85 -14.23
C GLN A 197 -5.64 -7.42 -13.50
N PRO A 198 -4.48 -7.38 -14.18
CA PRO A 198 -3.20 -7.06 -13.55
C PRO A 198 -3.16 -5.66 -12.92
N ALA A 199 -4.03 -4.74 -13.35
CA ALA A 199 -4.20 -3.41 -12.76
C ALA A 199 -4.56 -3.46 -11.26
N LEU A 200 -5.18 -4.54 -10.77
CA LEU A 200 -5.48 -4.73 -9.35
C LEU A 200 -4.21 -4.78 -8.48
N LYS A 201 -3.07 -5.20 -9.05
CA LYS A 201 -1.77 -5.12 -8.37
C LYS A 201 -1.42 -3.69 -7.96
N HIS A 202 -1.71 -2.72 -8.83
CA HIS A 202 -1.47 -1.32 -8.51
C HIS A 202 -2.40 -0.83 -7.40
N LEU A 203 -3.69 -1.17 -7.51
CA LEU A 203 -4.71 -0.79 -6.54
C LEU A 203 -4.43 -1.34 -5.14
N VAL A 204 -4.09 -2.63 -5.02
CA VAL A 204 -3.75 -3.25 -3.73
C VAL A 204 -2.46 -2.67 -3.15
N THR A 205 -1.47 -2.35 -4.00
CA THR A 205 -0.21 -1.72 -3.57
C THR A 205 -0.45 -0.31 -3.02
N GLN A 206 -1.27 0.49 -3.70
CA GLN A 206 -1.65 1.80 -3.20
C GLN A 206 -2.44 1.71 -1.90
N SER A 207 -3.38 0.76 -1.82
CA SER A 207 -4.18 0.53 -0.61
C SER A 207 -3.29 0.12 0.57
N ALA A 208 -2.34 -0.79 0.37
CA ALA A 208 -1.36 -1.17 1.39
C ALA A 208 -0.56 0.05 1.87
N ARG A 209 -0.07 0.92 0.97
CA ARG A 209 0.61 2.17 1.35
C ARG A 209 -0.26 3.09 2.20
N SER A 210 -1.54 3.26 1.87
CA SER A 210 -2.45 4.07 2.71
C SER A 210 -2.61 3.47 4.12
N ILE A 211 -2.58 2.13 4.25
CA ILE A 211 -2.60 1.44 5.56
C ILE A 211 -1.28 1.68 6.31
N GLU A 212 -0.14 1.58 5.64
CA GLU A 212 1.19 1.86 6.22
C GLU A 212 1.29 3.31 6.72
N ASN A 213 0.74 4.26 5.95
CA ASN A 213 0.65 5.66 6.34
C ASN A 213 -0.18 5.82 7.62
N ALA A 214 -1.36 5.18 7.67
CA ALA A 214 -2.22 5.21 8.86
C ALA A 214 -1.53 4.59 10.10
N LEU A 215 -0.79 3.48 9.92
CA LEU A 215 0.01 2.86 10.99
C LEU A 215 1.13 3.79 11.49
N THR A 216 1.79 4.50 10.58
CA THR A 216 2.88 5.43 10.91
C THR A 216 2.34 6.66 11.63
N LEU A 217 1.26 7.25 11.13
CA LEU A 217 0.62 8.43 11.75
C LEU A 217 -0.01 8.12 13.11
N ALA A 218 -0.33 6.85 13.40
CA ALA A 218 -0.81 6.41 14.70
C ALA A 218 0.31 6.30 15.76
N GLN A 219 1.59 6.35 15.37
CA GLN A 219 2.68 6.37 16.34
C GLN A 219 2.63 7.65 17.18
N PRO A 220 2.91 7.61 18.48
CA PRO A 220 3.10 8.82 19.27
C PRO A 220 4.29 9.62 18.73
N HIS A 221 4.06 10.87 18.33
CA HIS A 221 5.09 11.76 17.83
C HIS A 221 4.79 13.22 18.18
N ARG A 222 5.84 14.03 18.22
CA ARG A 222 5.77 15.50 18.36
C ARG A 222 5.95 16.20 17.02
N LEU A 223 6.71 15.60 16.13
CA LEU A 223 6.95 16.10 14.79
C LEU A 223 6.68 15.02 13.74
N LEU A 224 5.95 15.40 12.69
CA LEU A 224 5.82 14.61 11.47
C LEU A 224 6.61 15.30 10.36
N LEU A 225 7.51 14.56 9.72
CA LEU A 225 8.16 14.97 8.48
C LEU A 225 7.53 14.20 7.33
N ARG A 226 7.01 14.94 6.34
CA ARG A 226 6.66 14.38 5.04
C ARG A 226 7.81 14.62 4.09
N LEU A 227 8.34 13.56 3.50
CA LEU A 227 9.52 13.54 2.65
C LEU A 227 9.15 13.17 1.22
N ASN A 228 9.81 13.80 0.25
CA ASN A 228 9.73 13.38 -1.14
C ASN A 228 11.00 13.78 -1.90
N TRP A 229 11.16 13.21 -3.09
CA TRP A 229 12.25 13.60 -3.98
C TRP A 229 12.03 15.02 -4.53
N PRO A 230 13.10 15.76 -4.84
CA PRO A 230 13.00 17.08 -5.46
C PRO A 230 12.11 17.06 -6.72
N GLY A 231 11.26 18.08 -6.87
CA GLY A 231 10.34 18.21 -8.00
C GLY A 231 8.99 17.50 -7.82
N ARG A 232 8.77 16.78 -6.71
CA ARG A 232 7.45 16.24 -6.34
C ARG A 232 6.76 17.11 -5.31
N VAL A 233 5.43 17.15 -5.40
CA VAL A 233 4.59 17.91 -4.46
C VAL A 233 4.31 17.02 -3.26
N LEU A 234 4.67 17.51 -2.07
CA LEU A 234 4.30 16.89 -0.80
C LEU A 234 2.80 17.10 -0.56
N GLY A 235 2.12 16.07 -0.07
CA GLY A 235 0.68 16.14 0.17
C GLY A 235 -0.05 14.81 0.02
N ASP A 236 0.49 13.86 -0.75
CA ASP A 236 -0.20 12.63 -1.14
C ASP A 236 0.29 11.37 -0.39
N ASP A 237 -0.37 10.25 -0.67
CA ASP A 237 -0.08 8.95 -0.03
C ASP A 237 1.28 8.34 -0.43
N SER A 238 1.99 8.92 -1.40
CA SER A 238 3.32 8.46 -1.83
C SER A 238 4.47 9.05 -1.00
N ASP A 239 4.20 10.10 -0.22
CA ASP A 239 5.20 10.74 0.63
C ASP A 239 5.84 9.74 1.60
N GLY A 240 7.13 9.91 1.84
CA GLY A 240 7.80 9.32 2.98
C GLY A 240 7.31 9.98 4.26
N LEU A 241 6.89 9.21 5.25
CA LEU A 241 6.49 9.73 6.56
C LEU A 241 7.53 9.33 7.59
N VAL A 242 8.00 10.30 8.37
CA VAL A 242 8.91 10.09 9.51
C VAL A 242 8.33 10.79 10.73
N CYS A 243 8.16 10.04 11.80
CA CYS A 243 7.67 10.51 13.08
C CYS A 243 8.85 10.69 14.05
N LEU A 244 8.93 11.84 14.73
CA LEU A 244 9.91 12.12 15.78
C LEU A 244 9.24 12.42 17.12
N ASP A 245 9.86 12.00 18.22
CA ASP A 245 9.45 12.39 19.58
C ASP A 245 9.88 13.84 19.93
N ALA A 246 9.77 14.26 21.19
CA ALA A 246 10.13 15.61 21.62
C ALA A 246 11.65 15.88 21.57
N ASP A 247 12.44 14.82 21.67
CA ASP A 247 13.89 14.86 21.79
C ASP A 247 14.56 14.61 20.43
N GLY A 248 13.79 14.47 19.35
CA GLY A 248 14.29 14.30 17.98
C GLY A 248 14.61 12.87 17.58
N TYR A 249 14.25 11.87 18.40
CA TYR A 249 14.43 10.47 18.04
C TYR A 249 13.31 9.98 17.12
N LEU A 250 13.69 9.14 16.16
CA LEU A 250 12.74 8.49 15.27
C LEU A 250 11.85 7.54 16.06
N THR A 251 10.53 7.67 15.87
CA THR A 251 9.50 6.83 16.51
C THR A 251 8.74 5.97 15.52
N GLY A 252 8.82 6.29 14.22
CA GLY A 252 8.22 5.48 13.18
C GLY A 252 8.42 6.04 11.79
N MET A 253 8.42 5.17 10.79
CA MET A 253 8.50 5.54 9.38
C MET A 253 7.65 4.62 8.50
N ASN A 254 7.06 5.17 7.44
CA ASN A 254 6.43 4.33 6.43
C ASN A 254 7.48 3.70 5.49
N ARG A 255 7.02 2.81 4.60
CA ARG A 255 7.90 2.16 3.61
C ARG A 255 8.59 3.16 2.69
N SER A 256 7.88 4.18 2.20
CA SER A 256 8.46 5.21 1.32
C SER A 256 9.63 5.94 1.98
N ALA A 257 9.51 6.33 3.25
CA ALA A 257 10.60 6.96 3.99
C ALA A 257 11.76 5.99 4.23
N THR A 258 11.46 4.72 4.54
CA THR A 258 12.48 3.66 4.68
C THR A 258 13.32 3.52 3.41
N GLU A 259 12.69 3.52 2.24
CA GLU A 259 13.37 3.46 0.94
C GLU A 259 14.17 4.74 0.64
N MET A 260 13.57 5.93 0.82
CA MET A 260 14.24 7.21 0.57
C MET A 260 15.48 7.42 1.45
N LEU A 261 15.40 6.98 2.71
CA LEU A 261 16.48 7.13 3.69
C LEU A 261 17.45 5.96 3.68
N SER A 262 17.22 4.92 2.86
CA SER A 262 17.98 3.66 2.89
C SER A 262 18.08 3.10 4.31
N ALA A 263 16.98 3.16 5.04
CA ALA A 263 16.97 2.95 6.47
C ALA A 263 17.23 1.49 6.84
N THR A 264 17.96 1.32 7.93
CA THR A 264 18.27 0.04 8.55
C THR A 264 17.56 -0.07 9.90
N PRO A 265 17.55 -1.24 10.56
CA PRO A 265 17.05 -1.34 11.93
C PRO A 265 17.73 -0.35 12.90
N ALA A 266 19.00 0.00 12.67
CA ALA A 266 19.70 1.00 13.48
C ALA A 266 19.16 2.42 13.25
N THR A 267 18.71 2.72 12.03
CA THR A 267 18.08 4.00 11.69
C THR A 267 16.79 4.22 12.49
N MET A 268 16.05 3.16 12.84
CA MET A 268 14.76 3.26 13.54
C MET A 268 14.88 3.73 14.99
N ALA A 269 16.06 3.58 15.59
CA ALA A 269 16.37 4.06 16.94
C ALA A 269 17.29 5.28 16.93
N ALA A 270 17.51 5.88 15.76
CA ALA A 270 18.48 6.94 15.58
C ALA A 270 17.87 8.32 15.90
N HIS A 271 18.74 9.25 16.29
CA HIS A 271 18.38 10.66 16.41
C HIS A 271 18.33 11.29 15.02
N ALA A 272 17.43 12.25 14.77
CA ALA A 272 17.27 12.91 13.47
C ALA A 272 18.59 13.47 12.90
N ASP A 273 19.48 14.01 13.73
CA ASP A 273 20.81 14.53 13.31
C ASP A 273 21.72 13.49 12.66
N SER A 274 21.51 12.20 12.97
CA SER A 274 22.28 11.11 12.38
C SER A 274 21.71 10.64 11.04
N VAL A 275 20.49 11.07 10.71
CA VAL A 275 19.78 10.72 9.48
C VAL A 275 19.83 11.89 8.49
N PHE A 276 19.47 13.07 8.96
CA PHE A 276 19.46 14.31 8.21
C PHE A 276 20.73 15.11 8.51
N ALA A 277 21.36 15.65 7.47
CA ALA A 277 22.56 16.48 7.59
C ALA A 277 22.20 17.94 7.94
N ILE A 278 21.25 18.13 8.85
CA ILE A 278 20.85 19.42 9.43
C ILE A 278 20.57 19.23 10.92
N ASN A 279 20.61 20.32 11.68
CA ASN A 279 20.27 20.25 13.10
C ASN A 279 18.77 19.96 13.27
N CYS A 280 18.43 19.00 14.12
CA CYS A 280 17.06 18.61 14.43
C CYS A 280 16.22 19.81 14.89
N ALA A 281 16.79 20.76 15.63
CA ALA A 281 16.10 21.99 16.02
C ALA A 281 15.53 22.75 14.82
N GLU A 282 16.22 22.75 13.67
CA GLU A 282 15.73 23.40 12.44
C GLU A 282 14.46 22.73 11.88
N LEU A 283 14.32 21.41 12.08
CA LEU A 283 13.11 20.67 11.70
C LEU A 283 11.92 21.08 12.56
N PHE A 284 12.13 21.22 13.87
CA PHE A 284 11.11 21.69 14.81
C PHE A 284 10.75 23.16 14.58
N ASP A 285 11.75 24.01 14.35
CA ASP A 285 11.55 25.42 14.05
C ASP A 285 10.75 25.59 12.76
N ALA A 286 11.05 24.81 11.72
CA ALA A 286 10.29 24.82 10.48
C ALA A 286 8.81 24.46 10.70
N ALA A 287 8.53 23.47 11.56
CA ALA A 287 7.16 23.10 11.92
C ALA A 287 6.44 24.18 12.72
N ASN A 288 7.09 24.74 13.73
CA ASN A 288 6.52 25.79 14.59
C ASN A 288 6.21 27.07 13.79
N GLN A 289 7.09 27.41 12.85
CA GLN A 289 6.92 28.56 11.96
C GLN A 289 5.97 28.28 10.79
N HIS A 290 5.41 27.07 10.69
CA HIS A 290 4.56 26.63 9.58
C HIS A 290 5.23 26.86 8.22
N ARG A 291 6.53 26.60 8.16
CA ARG A 291 7.33 26.74 6.96
C ARG A 291 6.77 25.78 5.91
N GLY A 292 6.67 26.26 4.67
CA GLY A 292 6.38 25.40 3.52
C GLY A 292 7.47 24.34 3.31
N ALA A 293 7.31 23.51 2.28
CA ALA A 293 8.30 22.50 1.94
C ALA A 293 9.69 23.12 1.76
N PHE A 294 10.71 22.50 2.35
CA PHE A 294 12.09 22.96 2.30
C PHE A 294 13.02 21.78 2.04
N GLU A 295 14.21 22.06 1.55
CA GLU A 295 15.18 21.04 1.24
C GLU A 295 15.93 20.57 2.50
N VAL A 296 16.10 19.26 2.64
CA VAL A 296 16.82 18.62 3.73
C VAL A 296 17.90 17.69 3.14
N PRO A 297 19.20 18.00 3.34
CA PRO A 297 20.29 17.11 2.94
C PRO A 297 20.35 15.85 3.82
N LEU A 298 20.83 14.76 3.24
CA LEU A 298 21.16 13.51 3.92
C LEU A 298 22.67 13.32 3.96
N TRP A 299 23.16 12.52 4.92
CA TRP A 299 24.58 12.14 5.00
C TRP A 299 25.07 11.32 3.79
N SER A 300 24.16 10.73 3.01
CA SER A 300 24.48 10.06 1.75
C SER A 300 24.86 11.02 0.60
N GLY A 301 24.70 12.33 0.80
CA GLY A 301 24.87 13.37 -0.23
C GLY A 301 23.61 13.62 -1.07
N LEU A 302 22.55 12.83 -0.86
CA LEU A 302 21.24 13.08 -1.45
C LEU A 302 20.52 14.25 -0.75
N ARG A 303 19.57 14.86 -1.45
CA ARG A 303 18.71 15.95 -0.94
C ARG A 303 17.26 15.56 -1.13
N LEU A 304 16.47 15.68 -0.06
CA LEU A 304 15.03 15.46 -0.06
C LEU A 304 14.31 16.79 0.15
N PHE A 305 13.04 16.84 -0.23
CA PHE A 305 12.14 17.90 0.23
C PHE A 305 11.36 17.39 1.43
N ALA A 306 11.35 18.18 2.50
CA ALA A 306 10.61 17.90 3.71
C ALA A 306 9.54 18.97 3.96
N LEU A 307 8.38 18.53 4.44
CA LEU A 307 7.38 19.38 5.06
C LEU A 307 7.26 18.93 6.52
N ALA A 308 7.67 19.82 7.42
CA ALA A 308 7.64 19.58 8.85
C ALA A 308 6.30 20.06 9.42
N GLN A 309 5.61 19.18 10.15
CA GLN A 309 4.29 19.44 10.70
C GLN A 309 4.28 19.10 12.19
N PRO A 310 3.88 20.04 13.06
CA PRO A 310 3.74 19.72 14.48
C PRO A 310 2.59 18.74 14.65
N HIS A 311 2.76 17.75 15.53
CA HIS A 311 1.63 16.90 15.90
C HIS A 311 0.66 17.71 16.76
N SER A 312 -0.48 18.09 16.18
CA SER A 312 -1.60 18.61 16.97
C SER A 312 -2.23 17.43 17.71
N SER A 313 -1.88 17.27 18.99
CA SER A 313 -2.59 16.38 19.89
C SER A 313 -4.01 16.91 20.10
N ALA A 314 -4.92 16.65 19.15
CA ALA A 314 -6.34 16.66 19.44
C ALA A 314 -6.65 15.34 20.19
N PRO A 315 -7.36 15.38 21.33
CA PRO A 315 -7.80 14.15 21.98
C PRO A 315 -8.65 13.35 21.00
N ILE A 316 -8.48 12.03 20.97
CA ILE A 316 -9.40 11.10 20.29
C ILE A 316 -10.71 11.08 21.07
N GLY A 317 -11.47 12.17 21.00
CA GLY A 317 -12.89 12.17 21.32
C GLY A 317 -13.59 11.36 20.24
N HIS A 318 -14.50 10.47 20.65
CA HIS A 318 -15.43 9.79 19.76
C HIS A 318 -16.31 10.85 19.05
N GLY A 319 -15.77 11.40 17.97
CA GLY A 319 -16.43 12.29 17.04
C GLY A 319 -16.63 11.56 15.73
N MET A 320 -17.88 11.48 15.30
CA MET A 320 -18.34 10.98 14.01
C MET A 320 -17.37 11.28 12.85
N PRO A 321 -17.15 10.35 11.90
CA PRO A 321 -16.22 10.54 10.80
C PRO A 321 -16.80 11.56 9.81
N GLY A 322 -16.23 12.75 9.79
CA GLY A 322 -16.67 13.81 8.89
C GLY A 322 -15.97 15.14 9.10
N GLN A 323 -14.63 15.16 9.10
CA GLN A 323 -13.89 16.39 8.81
C GLN A 323 -12.60 16.06 8.07
N ALA A 324 -12.77 15.79 6.78
CA ALA A 324 -11.76 16.15 5.80
C ALA A 324 -11.45 17.64 5.97
N VAL A 325 -10.19 18.03 5.73
CA VAL A 325 -9.84 19.42 5.42
C VAL A 325 -10.93 19.96 4.47
N PRO A 326 -11.60 21.08 4.78
CA PRO A 326 -12.76 21.49 4.01
C PRO A 326 -12.34 21.59 2.53
N LEU A 327 -12.96 20.79 1.66
CA LEU A 327 -12.77 20.82 0.19
C LEU A 327 -12.78 22.25 -0.37
N ARG A 328 -13.47 23.17 0.33
CA ARG A 328 -13.53 24.60 0.04
C ARG A 328 -12.18 25.33 0.14
N ASP A 329 -11.31 24.98 1.08
CA ASP A 329 -10.00 25.64 1.25
C ASP A 329 -9.01 25.21 0.17
N HIS A 330 -9.06 23.93 -0.25
CA HIS A 330 -8.23 23.41 -1.33
C HIS A 330 -8.65 23.98 -2.70
N GLU A 331 -9.96 24.05 -2.98
CA GLU A 331 -10.49 24.71 -4.19
C GLU A 331 -10.07 26.19 -4.28
N THR A 332 -10.09 26.91 -3.15
CA THR A 332 -9.75 28.34 -3.11
C THR A 332 -8.26 28.56 -3.32
N SER A 333 -7.41 27.65 -2.83
CA SER A 333 -5.96 27.67 -3.08
C SER A 333 -5.63 27.45 -4.56
N ILE A 334 -6.29 26.48 -5.22
CA ILE A 334 -6.13 26.22 -6.65
C ILE A 334 -6.54 27.45 -7.48
N ILE A 335 -7.66 28.09 -7.11
CA ILE A 335 -8.13 29.30 -7.78
C ILE A 335 -7.14 30.46 -7.60
N ARG A 336 -6.58 30.65 -6.40
CA ARG A 336 -5.61 31.72 -6.14
C ARG A 336 -4.31 31.50 -6.91
N LYS A 337 -3.79 30.28 -6.90
CA LYS A 337 -2.59 29.91 -7.63
C LYS A 337 -2.74 30.12 -9.14
N ALA A 338 -3.87 29.72 -9.72
CA ALA A 338 -4.13 29.94 -11.15
C ALA A 338 -4.22 31.44 -11.53
N VAL A 339 -4.68 32.29 -10.61
CA VAL A 339 -4.71 33.75 -10.81
C VAL A 339 -3.31 34.36 -10.67
N GLU A 340 -2.49 33.87 -9.74
CA GLU A 340 -1.08 34.25 -9.60
C GLU A 340 -0.27 33.84 -10.84
N ASP A 341 -0.42 32.61 -11.32
CA ASP A 341 0.23 32.09 -12.52
C ASP A 341 -0.20 32.86 -13.78
N ALA A 342 -1.44 33.40 -13.79
CA ALA A 342 -1.96 34.27 -14.84
C ALA A 342 -1.60 35.77 -14.63
N GLN A 343 -0.68 36.09 -13.71
CA GLN A 343 -0.24 37.45 -13.38
C GLN A 343 -1.41 38.40 -13.05
N GLY A 344 -2.42 37.89 -12.35
CA GLY A 344 -3.62 38.63 -11.97
C GLY A 344 -4.72 38.67 -13.05
N ASN A 345 -4.52 38.06 -14.21
CA ASN A 345 -5.54 37.98 -15.25
C ASN A 345 -6.58 36.89 -14.93
N VAL A 346 -7.68 37.30 -14.28
CA VAL A 346 -8.78 36.42 -13.85
C VAL A 346 -9.45 35.69 -15.02
N GLU A 347 -9.48 36.26 -16.21
CA GLU A 347 -10.09 35.63 -17.38
C GLU A 347 -9.23 34.50 -17.95
N ALA A 348 -7.91 34.68 -17.96
CA ALA A 348 -6.96 33.62 -18.30
C ALA A 348 -7.00 32.49 -17.25
N ALA A 349 -7.01 32.83 -15.96
CA ALA A 349 -7.10 31.85 -14.87
C ALA A 349 -8.41 31.02 -14.92
N ALA A 350 -9.54 31.67 -15.18
CA ALA A 350 -10.84 31.01 -15.33
C ALA A 350 -10.84 30.00 -16.49
N ARG A 351 -10.17 30.35 -17.61
CA ARG A 351 -10.04 29.49 -18.80
C ARG A 351 -9.16 28.27 -18.52
N VAL A 352 -8.05 28.45 -17.80
CA VAL A 352 -7.15 27.34 -17.38
C VAL A 352 -7.86 26.38 -16.44
N LEU A 353 -8.70 26.90 -15.54
CA LEU A 353 -9.43 26.11 -14.54
C LEU A 353 -10.75 25.51 -15.04
N GLY A 354 -11.21 25.87 -16.25
CA GLY A 354 -12.49 25.40 -16.80
C GLY A 354 -13.72 25.87 -16.01
N ILE A 355 -13.63 27.00 -15.30
CA ILE A 355 -14.72 27.55 -14.47
C ILE A 355 -15.09 28.97 -14.90
N SER A 356 -16.29 29.44 -14.51
CA SER A 356 -16.73 30.80 -14.84
C SER A 356 -15.92 31.87 -14.10
N ARG A 357 -15.72 33.04 -14.72
CA ARG A 357 -15.09 34.21 -14.08
C ARG A 357 -15.79 34.61 -12.78
N ALA A 358 -17.13 34.51 -12.76
CA ALA A 358 -17.94 34.82 -11.58
C ALA A 358 -17.65 33.87 -10.41
N THR A 359 -17.30 32.61 -10.69
CA THR A 359 -16.89 31.62 -9.67
C THR A 359 -15.54 31.98 -9.08
N VAL A 360 -14.58 32.42 -9.91
CA VAL A 360 -13.24 32.87 -9.46
C VAL A 360 -13.36 34.08 -8.52
N TYR A 361 -14.10 35.12 -8.93
CA TYR A 361 -14.29 36.32 -8.09
C TYR A 361 -14.98 36.02 -6.75
N ARG A 362 -16.03 35.18 -6.76
CA ARG A 362 -16.77 34.82 -5.55
C ARG A 362 -15.89 34.08 -4.53
N ARG A 363 -14.96 33.25 -5.00
CA ARG A 363 -14.03 32.50 -4.13
C ARG A 363 -12.90 33.39 -3.61
N LEU A 364 -12.38 34.32 -4.41
CA LEU A 364 -11.39 35.30 -3.97
C LEU A 364 -11.96 36.29 -2.92
N GLN A 365 -13.25 36.63 -2.99
CA GLN A 365 -13.92 37.54 -2.04
C GLN A 365 -14.31 36.89 -0.70
N SER A 366 -14.31 35.56 -0.60
CA SER A 366 -14.84 34.82 0.56
C SER A 366 -13.96 34.83 1.83
N LYS A 367 -12.81 35.52 1.81
CA LYS A 367 -12.01 35.85 3.00
C LYS A 367 -11.56 37.31 2.96
N LYS A 368 -12.45 38.22 3.33
CA LYS A 368 -12.07 39.50 3.97
C LYS A 368 -12.25 39.29 5.49
N PRO A 369 -11.27 39.61 6.34
CA PRO A 369 -11.45 39.48 7.78
C PRO A 369 -12.58 40.41 8.25
N LEU A 370 -13.46 39.90 9.10
CA LEU A 370 -14.27 40.74 9.97
C LEU A 370 -13.29 41.51 10.87
N SER A 371 -13.41 42.84 10.82
CA SER A 371 -12.70 43.82 11.64
C SER A 371 -12.83 43.56 13.13
#